data_AF-X1HP04-F1
#
_entry.id   AF-X1HP04-F1
#
_cell.length_a   1.000
_cell.length_b   1.000
_cell.length_c   1.000
_cell.angle_alpha   90.00
_cell.angle_beta   90.00
_cell.angle_gamma   90.00
#
_symmetry.space_group_name_H-M   'P 1'
#
loop_
_entity.id
_entity.type
_entity.pdbx_description
1 polymer ?
#
loop_
_entity_poly.entity_id
_entity_poly.type
_entity_poly.pdbx_seq_one_letter_code
_entity_poly.pdbx_strand_id
1 'polypeptide(L)'
;YSLNSGSKIIFTNLTGMITQEAWESCGNGTVLIAFFANDTAGNLAFQEIIVYKDIIAPEITIMTPLNNLLSGHDTISFNLSINERNFDSSWYRDINHGFQL
;
A
#
# COMPACT_ATOMS: atom_id res chain seq x y z
N TYR A 1 -14.62 -7.52 -15.71
CA TYR A 1 -14.55 -7.47 -14.24
C TYR A 1 -15.20 -6.18 -13.75
N SER A 2 -15.48 -6.04 -12.46
CA SER A 2 -15.89 -4.77 -11.83
C SER A 2 -15.23 -4.64 -10.47
N LEU A 3 -15.00 -3.41 -10.01
CA LEU A 3 -14.47 -3.12 -8.68
C LEU A 3 -15.59 -2.50 -7.83
N ASN A 4 -15.76 -2.95 -6.59
CA ASN A 4 -16.73 -2.42 -5.62
C ASN A 4 -18.15 -2.27 -6.18
N SER A 5 -18.61 -3.28 -6.92
CA SER A 5 -19.92 -3.28 -7.60
C SER A 5 -20.12 -2.15 -8.63
N GLY A 6 -19.04 -1.52 -9.09
CA GLY A 6 -19.06 -0.48 -10.12
C GLY A 6 -19.28 -1.02 -11.53
N SER A 7 -19.05 -0.16 -12.53
CA SER A 7 -19.24 -0.49 -13.94
C SER A 7 -18.41 -1.71 -14.37
N LYS A 8 -19.01 -2.56 -15.21
CA LYS A 8 -18.33 -3.73 -15.78
C LYS A 8 -17.37 -3.30 -16.89
N ILE A 9 -16.11 -3.70 -16.76
CA ILE A 9 -15.07 -3.56 -17.77
C ILE A 9 -14.93 -4.90 -18.51
N ILE A 10 -15.05 -4.88 -19.84
CA ILE A 10 -15.05 -6.08 -20.69
C ILE A 10 -13.64 -6.38 -21.20
N PHE A 11 -13.25 -7.65 -21.18
CA PHE A 11 -12.01 -8.15 -21.74
C PHE A 11 -12.24 -9.55 -22.32
N THR A 12 -11.44 -9.93 -23.32
CA THR A 12 -11.59 -11.20 -24.05
C THR A 12 -10.44 -12.18 -23.83
N ASN A 13 -9.32 -11.70 -23.26
CA ASN A 13 -8.15 -12.53 -22.98
C ASN A 13 -8.34 -13.33 -21.69
N LEU A 14 -7.66 -14.47 -21.56
CA LEU A 14 -7.65 -15.27 -20.32
C LEU A 14 -6.89 -14.60 -19.17
N THR A 15 -6.00 -13.66 -19.51
CA THR A 15 -5.20 -12.88 -18.55
C THR A 15 -5.23 -11.41 -18.95
N GLY A 16 -5.15 -10.52 -17.97
CA GLY A 16 -5.13 -9.09 -18.20
C GLY A 16 -4.75 -8.33 -16.93
N MET A 17 -4.78 -7.00 -17.02
CA MET A 17 -4.54 -6.10 -15.89
C MET A 17 -5.83 -5.38 -15.53
N ILE A 18 -5.98 -5.05 -14.26
CA ILE A 18 -6.93 -4.02 -13.84
C ILE A 18 -6.43 -2.68 -14.41
N THR A 19 -7.30 -1.91 -15.04
CA THR A 19 -6.89 -0.62 -15.63
C THR A 19 -6.52 0.37 -14.52
N GLN A 20 -5.55 1.24 -14.82
CA GLN A 20 -5.10 2.25 -13.86
C GLN A 20 -6.26 3.14 -13.39
N GLU A 21 -7.11 3.59 -14.31
CA GLU A 21 -8.31 4.39 -14.01
C GLU A 21 -9.26 3.67 -13.03
N ALA A 22 -9.56 2.39 -13.28
CA ALA A 22 -10.40 1.61 -12.38
C ALA A 22 -9.75 1.42 -11.00
N TRP A 23 -8.44 1.15 -10.97
CA TRP A 23 -7.70 1.01 -9.72
C TRP A 23 -7.61 2.31 -8.92
N GLU A 24 -7.41 3.45 -9.58
CA GLU A 24 -7.35 4.78 -8.97
C GLU A 24 -8.70 5.23 -8.41
N SER A 25 -9.81 4.79 -9.02
CA SER A 25 -11.16 5.05 -8.49
C SER A 25 -11.44 4.38 -7.13
N CYS A 26 -10.65 3.38 -6.74
CA CYS A 26 -10.79 2.71 -5.46
C CYS A 26 -10.02 3.43 -4.36
N GLY A 27 -10.69 3.74 -3.25
CA GLY A 27 -10.07 4.33 -2.06
C GLY A 27 -9.24 3.34 -1.24
N ASN A 28 -8.75 3.81 -0.10
CA ASN A 28 -8.07 2.97 0.89
C ASN A 28 -9.00 1.88 1.44
N GLY A 29 -8.45 0.70 1.72
CA GLY A 29 -9.14 -0.38 2.39
C GLY A 29 -9.49 -1.53 1.46
N THR A 30 -10.69 -2.09 1.65
CA THR A 30 -11.10 -3.33 0.97
C THR A 30 -11.62 -3.02 -0.43
N VAL A 31 -11.05 -3.69 -1.42
CA VAL A 31 -11.48 -3.67 -2.83
C VAL A 31 -12.03 -5.05 -3.20
N LEU A 32 -13.31 -5.10 -3.55
CA LEU A 32 -13.97 -6.30 -4.05
C LEU A 32 -13.90 -6.32 -5.57
N ILE A 33 -13.20 -7.30 -6.15
CA ILE A 33 -13.07 -7.47 -7.59
C ILE A 33 -13.93 -8.66 -8.03
N ALA A 34 -14.94 -8.38 -8.86
CA ALA A 34 -15.79 -9.41 -9.44
C ALA A 34 -15.38 -9.68 -10.89
N PHE A 35 -15.11 -10.94 -11.21
CA PHE A 35 -14.89 -11.44 -12.57
C PHE A 35 -16.15 -12.10 -13.08
N PHE A 36 -16.44 -11.89 -14.37
CA PHE A 36 -17.62 -12.43 -15.02
C PHE A 36 -17.18 -13.13 -16.30
N ALA A 37 -17.76 -14.29 -16.59
CA ALA A 37 -17.62 -15.01 -17.83
C ALA A 37 -19.01 -15.26 -18.42
N ASN A 38 -19.15 -14.99 -19.72
CA ASN A 38 -20.36 -15.30 -20.49
C ASN A 38 -19.96 -16.18 -21.67
N ASP A 39 -20.64 -17.31 -21.85
CA ASP A 39 -20.45 -18.16 -23.01
C ASP A 39 -21.37 -17.75 -24.18
N THR A 40 -21.21 -18.40 -25.33
CA THR A 40 -22.01 -18.13 -26.54
C THR A 40 -23.46 -18.59 -26.43
N ALA A 41 -23.77 -19.46 -25.46
CA ALA A 41 -25.12 -19.90 -25.15
C ALA A 41 -25.84 -18.95 -24.17
N GLY A 42 -25.14 -17.94 -23.65
CA GLY A 42 -25.67 -16.94 -22.72
C GLY A 42 -25.57 -17.36 -21.25
N ASN A 43 -24.83 -18.42 -20.93
CA ASN A 43 -24.60 -18.81 -19.54
C ASN A 43 -23.59 -17.86 -18.90
N LEU A 44 -23.97 -17.29 -17.75
CA LEU A 44 -23.15 -16.32 -17.02
C LEU A 44 -22.65 -16.93 -15.71
N ALA A 45 -21.32 -16.94 -15.55
CA ALA A 45 -20.66 -17.29 -14.30
C ALA A 45 -19.94 -16.05 -13.74
N PHE A 46 -19.81 -15.98 -12.41
CA PHE A 46 -19.02 -14.93 -11.77
C PHE A 46 -18.28 -15.46 -10.54
N GLN A 47 -17.19 -14.77 -10.19
CA GLN A 47 -16.38 -15.04 -9.00
C GLN A 47 -15.88 -13.72 -8.42
N GLU A 48 -15.81 -13.62 -7.10
CA GLU A 48 -15.30 -12.45 -6.40
C GLU A 48 -13.99 -12.77 -5.68
N ILE A 49 -13.11 -11.77 -5.64
CA ILE A 49 -11.88 -11.78 -4.84
C ILE A 49 -11.79 -10.48 -4.03
N ILE A 50 -11.16 -10.58 -2.87
CA ILE A 50 -10.92 -9.45 -1.97
C ILE A 50 -9.45 -9.07 -2.05
N VAL A 51 -9.19 -7.78 -2.28
CA VAL A 51 -7.85 -7.19 -2.27
C VAL A 51 -7.83 -6.05 -1.26
N TYR A 52 -6.79 -5.97 -0.43
CA TYR A 52 -6.59 -4.86 0.49
C TYR A 52 -5.65 -3.84 -0.15
N LYS A 53 -6.17 -2.63 -0.40
CA LYS A 53 -5.43 -1.50 -0.92
C LYS A 53 -5.03 -0.60 0.24
N ASP A 54 -3.73 -0.35 0.37
CA ASP A 54 -3.22 0.64 1.31
C ASP A 54 -2.61 1.81 0.55
N ILE A 55 -3.08 3.02 0.86
CA ILE A 55 -2.57 4.28 0.31
C ILE A 55 -2.22 5.28 1.42
N ILE A 56 -2.39 4.91 2.69
CA ILE A 56 -2.09 5.80 3.80
C ILE A 56 -0.59 5.69 4.06
N ALA A 57 0.11 6.82 3.99
CA ALA A 57 1.52 6.86 4.29
C ALA A 57 1.75 6.79 5.80
N PRO A 58 2.86 6.15 6.24
CA PRO A 58 3.23 6.12 7.64
C PRO A 58 3.56 7.52 8.15
N GLU A 59 3.19 7.82 9.39
CA GLU A 59 3.61 9.04 10.06
C GLU A 59 4.87 8.77 10.89
N ILE A 60 5.98 9.42 10.55
CA ILE A 60 7.27 9.26 11.22
C ILE A 60 7.62 10.55 11.95
N THR A 61 7.78 10.47 13.27
CA THR A 61 8.21 11.60 14.11
C THR A 61 9.54 11.30 14.79
N ILE A 62 10.50 12.22 14.67
CA ILE A 62 11.76 12.17 15.43
C ILE A 62 11.50 12.81 16.80
N MET A 63 11.50 12.00 17.85
CA MET A 63 11.34 12.48 19.23
C MET A 63 12.66 13.02 19.78
N THR A 64 13.78 12.39 19.44
CA THR A 64 15.13 12.86 19.78
C THR A 64 16.14 12.52 18.68
N PRO A 65 17.22 13.33 18.53
CA PRO A 65 17.54 14.53 19.32
C PRO A 65 16.68 15.75 18.92
N LEU A 66 16.35 16.60 19.91
CA LEU A 66 15.77 17.91 19.64
C LEU A 66 16.80 18.82 18.96
N ASN A 67 16.31 19.69 18.07
CA ASN A 67 17.13 20.68 17.38
C ASN A 67 18.02 21.44 18.39
N ASN A 68 19.33 21.49 18.12
CA ASN A 68 20.37 22.23 18.88
C ASN A 68 21.03 21.51 20.08
N LEU A 69 20.86 20.21 20.26
CA LEU A 69 21.74 19.43 21.14
C LEU A 69 23.05 19.10 20.42
N LEU A 70 24.08 19.94 20.66
CA LEU A 70 25.46 19.64 20.32
C LEU A 70 25.86 18.33 21.00
N SER A 71 25.96 17.25 20.22
CA SER A 71 26.38 15.95 20.74
C SER A 71 27.90 15.96 20.91
N GLY A 72 28.35 16.18 22.14
CA GLY A 72 29.75 16.05 22.51
C GLY A 72 30.11 14.58 22.74
N HIS A 73 31.05 14.06 21.95
CA HIS A 73 31.86 12.85 22.13
C HIS A 73 31.15 11.48 22.38
N ASP A 74 29.86 11.41 22.68
CA ASP A 74 29.15 10.15 22.90
C ASP A 74 28.09 9.87 21.84
N THR A 75 27.82 8.58 21.61
CA THR A 75 26.85 8.02 20.66
C THR A 75 25.52 8.79 20.68
N ILE A 76 25.05 9.24 19.51
CA ILE A 76 23.73 9.86 19.37
C ILE A 76 22.65 8.80 19.67
N SER A 77 21.98 8.96 20.80
CA SER A 77 20.72 8.27 21.05
C SER A 77 19.60 9.00 20.30
N PHE A 78 18.96 8.32 19.34
CA PHE A 78 17.77 8.82 18.66
C PHE A 78 16.55 8.03 19.13
N ASN A 79 15.38 8.66 19.04
CA ASN A 79 14.09 8.03 19.32
C ASN A 79 13.12 8.41 18.21
N LEU A 80 12.48 7.41 17.62
CA LEU A 80 11.53 7.55 16.52
C LEU A 80 10.18 6.97 16.95
N SER A 81 9.11 7.67 16.59
CA SER A 81 7.76 7.12 16.62
C SER A 81 7.28 6.92 15.19
N ILE A 82 6.92 5.69 14.83
CA ILE A 82 6.29 5.36 13.56
C ILE A 82 4.86 4.93 13.84
N ASN A 83 3.90 5.64 13.25
CA ASN A 83 2.48 5.30 13.32
C ASN A 83 2.04 4.81 11.94
N GLU A 84 1.87 3.50 11.82
CA GLU A 84 1.46 2.81 10.59
C GLU A 84 0.60 1.59 10.94
N ARG A 85 -0.55 1.46 10.29
CA ARG A 85 -1.50 0.38 10.53
C ARG A 85 -1.09 -0.90 9.81
N ASN A 86 -0.46 -0.81 8.65
CA ASN A 86 0.02 -1.94 7.85
C ASN A 86 1.55 -1.92 7.79
N PHE A 87 2.19 -1.86 8.96
CA PHE A 87 3.64 -1.72 9.07
C PHE A 87 4.34 -3.00 8.61
N ASP A 88 5.22 -2.88 7.60
CA ASP A 88 6.03 -3.99 7.10
C ASP A 88 7.46 -3.92 7.67
N SER A 89 8.20 -2.85 7.33
CA SER A 89 9.56 -2.65 7.81
C SER A 89 9.96 -1.17 7.84
N SER A 90 10.97 -0.84 8.63
CA SER A 90 11.62 0.47 8.62
C SER A 90 13.13 0.33 8.69
N TRP A 91 13.84 1.31 8.12
CA TRP A 91 15.28 1.44 8.22
C TRP A 91 15.63 2.92 8.38
N TYR A 92 16.66 3.20 9.16
CA TYR A 92 17.25 4.53 9.26
C TYR A 92 18.73 4.44 8.89
N ARG A 93 19.29 5.55 8.41
CA ARG A 93 20.72 5.69 8.15
C ARG A 93 21.20 6.98 8.79
N ASP A 94 22.13 6.87 9.73
CA ASP A 94 22.93 8.02 10.13
C ASP A 94 23.95 8.31 9.02
N ILE A 95 23.92 9.52 8.47
CA ILE A 95 24.83 9.97 7.42
C ILE A 95 26.15 10.51 7.98
N ASN A 96 26.26 10.70 9.31
CA ASN A 96 27.43 11.27 9.97
C ASN A 96 28.34 10.20 10.60
N HIS A 97 27.82 9.02 10.92
CA HIS A 97 28.60 7.90 11.45
C HIS A 97 28.26 6.60 10.70
N GLY A 98 29.25 6.03 10.03
CA GLY A 98 29.11 4.78 9.28
C GLY A 98 28.52 3.64 10.11
N PHE A 99 27.75 2.79 9.43
CA PHE A 99 27.05 1.57 9.88
C PHE A 99 27.48 0.99 11.23
N GLN A 100 26.51 0.77 12.13
CA GLN A 100 26.56 -0.34 13.11
C GLN A 100 25.20 -1.04 13.22
N LEU A 101 25.27 -2.37 13.38
CA LEU A 101 24.23 -3.40 13.28
C LEU A 101 23.15 -3.33 14.35
#